data_AF-A0A7S1RND6-F1
#
_entry.id   AF-A0A7S1RND6-F1
#
_cell.length_a   1.000
_cell.length_b   1.000
_cell.length_c   1.000
_cell.angle_alpha   90.00
_cell.angle_beta   90.00
_cell.angle_gamma   90.00
#
_symmetry.space_group_name_H-M   'P 1'
#
loop_
_entity.id
_entity.type
_entity.pdbx_description
1 polymer ?
#
loop_
_entity_poly.entity_id
_entity_poly.type
_entity_poly.pdbx_seq_one_letter_code
_entity_poly.pdbx_strand_id
1 'polypeptide(L)'
;MLALLPLAAAAAAAAGDAEAVPQLSFECANPLFEVHWFTEDLEFSHLQGVPATYTRLARCSAWNGRRSCCNPSMEAPQQVAFDSWLHHFELEVTLMKSYFGALQSLSQGDVYRHSGELERALFDRALAAFPPVLALARRCVRALMVFVAGMVCFGCEPRWEDFVWRDADGAVTAVNISAESCIYVDQRCRPFGQAARRAARRVLESTLAKAPSSALPDLSMFEDRIASCEWLRSAVALQPLRGGAPSWRRRLEQVDSFDPFAASGEGGAAPESRATTPAPTTTSATTTLPRAVVEATAAPPAAPLPTAPPGATAPRLALDPVQDGLRTGFRFPPSE
;
A
#
# COMPACT_ATOMS: atom_id res chain seq x y z
N MET A 1 -20.72 77.87 45.29
CA MET A 1 -20.38 76.44 45.47
C MET A 1 -20.34 75.80 44.10
N LEU A 2 -19.15 75.72 43.49
CA LEU A 2 -18.91 75.09 42.19
C LEU A 2 -18.57 73.62 42.43
N ALA A 3 -19.37 72.71 41.86
CA ALA A 3 -19.13 71.27 41.89
C ALA A 3 -18.31 70.85 40.66
N LEU A 4 -17.12 70.32 40.90
CA LEU A 4 -16.22 69.72 39.89
C LEU A 4 -16.65 68.27 39.62
N LEU A 5 -16.97 67.97 38.36
CA LEU A 5 -17.16 66.62 37.81
C LEU A 5 -15.83 66.08 37.29
N PRO A 6 -15.41 64.85 37.63
CA PRO A 6 -14.30 64.19 36.95
C PRO A 6 -14.81 63.39 35.74
N LEU A 7 -14.33 63.74 34.54
CA LEU A 7 -14.36 62.86 33.37
C LEU A 7 -13.33 61.75 33.56
N ALA A 8 -13.78 60.52 33.81
CA ALA A 8 -12.93 59.33 33.74
C ALA A 8 -12.91 58.80 32.30
N ALA A 9 -11.76 58.93 31.64
CA ALA A 9 -11.51 58.33 30.33
C ALA A 9 -11.25 56.82 30.51
N ALA A 10 -12.20 55.98 30.09
CA ALA A 10 -12.04 54.54 30.03
C ALA A 10 -11.23 54.15 28.79
N ALA A 11 -9.94 53.86 28.97
CA ALA A 11 -9.13 53.21 27.96
C ALA A 11 -9.48 51.71 27.91
N ALA A 12 -10.30 51.31 26.94
CA ALA A 12 -10.53 49.91 26.62
C ALA A 12 -9.28 49.34 25.94
N ALA A 13 -8.39 48.74 26.73
CA ALA A 13 -7.31 47.92 26.21
C ALA A 13 -7.94 46.68 25.55
N ALA A 14 -7.96 46.66 24.22
CA ALA A 14 -8.19 45.46 23.45
C ALA A 14 -7.00 44.52 23.69
N ALA A 15 -7.07 43.75 24.78
CA ALA A 15 -6.29 42.54 24.93
C ALA A 15 -6.76 41.61 23.82
N GLY A 16 -6.05 41.62 22.69
CA GLY A 16 -6.20 40.58 21.69
C GLY A 16 -5.86 39.28 22.38
N ASP A 17 -6.88 38.43 22.57
CA ASP A 17 -6.69 37.03 22.93
C ASP A 17 -5.73 36.46 21.90
N ALA A 18 -4.46 36.32 22.29
CA ALA A 18 -3.50 35.57 21.51
C ALA A 18 -4.06 34.15 21.46
N GLU A 19 -4.73 33.84 20.36
CA GLU A 19 -5.35 32.55 20.07
C GLU A 19 -4.27 31.49 20.33
N ALA A 20 -4.43 30.76 21.43
CA ALA A 20 -3.44 29.81 21.87
C ALA A 20 -3.28 28.79 20.76
N VAL A 21 -2.13 28.84 20.10
CA VAL A 21 -1.78 27.95 19.00
C VAL A 21 -2.08 26.52 19.45
N PRO A 22 -3.01 25.81 18.76
CA PRO A 22 -3.45 24.50 19.20
C PRO A 22 -2.26 23.55 19.23
N GLN A 23 -1.84 23.17 20.44
CA GLN A 23 -0.68 22.32 20.63
C GLN A 23 -0.90 20.97 19.96
N LEU A 24 0.02 20.59 19.07
CA LEU A 24 0.06 19.27 18.45
C LEU A 24 0.35 18.22 19.54
N SER A 25 -0.62 17.35 19.82
CA SER A 25 -0.45 16.21 20.71
C SER A 25 0.31 15.10 20.01
N PHE A 26 1.27 14.53 20.72
CA PHE A 26 1.98 13.32 20.30
C PHE A 26 1.03 12.14 20.01
N GLU A 27 -0.12 12.10 20.69
CA GLU A 27 -1.17 11.08 20.49
C GLU A 27 -1.65 11.03 19.02
N CYS A 28 -1.63 12.15 18.29
CA CYS A 28 -2.07 12.22 16.90
C CYS A 28 -0.94 12.44 15.88
N ALA A 29 0.31 12.43 16.33
CA ALA A 29 1.49 12.50 15.49
C ALA A 29 2.06 11.09 15.22
N ASN A 30 1.26 10.18 14.64
CA ASN A 30 1.69 8.83 14.27
C ASN A 30 2.59 8.86 13.01
N PRO A 31 3.89 8.48 13.07
CA PRO A 31 4.83 8.64 11.96
C PRO A 31 4.45 7.86 10.70
N LEU A 32 3.63 6.81 10.82
CA LEU A 32 3.10 6.07 9.66
C LEU A 32 2.16 6.93 8.79
N PHE A 33 1.69 8.05 9.33
CA PHE A 33 0.72 8.97 8.75
C PHE A 33 1.26 10.41 8.66
N GLU A 34 2.60 10.57 8.69
CA GLU A 34 3.28 11.88 8.75
C GLU A 34 2.75 12.89 7.72
N VAL A 35 2.54 12.45 6.49
CA VAL A 35 2.03 13.31 5.39
C VAL A 35 0.59 13.82 5.60
N HIS A 36 -0.13 13.32 6.60
CA HIS A 36 -1.49 13.70 6.95
C HIS A 36 -1.60 14.37 8.33
N TRP A 37 -0.47 14.60 9.01
CA TRP A 37 -0.46 15.28 10.29
C TRP A 37 -1.07 16.68 10.22
N PHE A 38 -1.57 17.14 11.36
CA PHE A 38 -1.98 18.51 11.50
C PHE A 38 -0.77 19.45 11.43
N THR A 39 -0.85 20.43 10.55
CA THR A 39 0.08 21.53 10.39
C THR A 39 -0.76 22.78 10.18
N GLU A 40 -0.38 23.89 10.81
CA GLU A 40 -1.13 25.15 10.73
C GLU A 40 -1.22 25.71 9.30
N ASP A 41 -0.26 25.35 8.45
CA ASP A 41 -0.05 25.94 7.12
C ASP A 41 -0.59 25.11 5.95
N LEU A 42 -1.19 23.93 6.17
CA LEU A 42 -1.60 23.05 5.07
C LEU A 42 -3.09 22.70 5.09
N GLU A 43 -3.78 23.05 4.00
CA GLU A 43 -5.12 22.55 3.65
C GLU A 43 -5.18 21.01 3.54
N PHE A 44 -4.03 20.33 3.57
CA PHE A 44 -3.86 18.88 3.44
C PHE A 44 -3.76 18.14 4.78
N SER A 45 -3.83 18.87 5.90
CA SER A 45 -3.86 18.28 7.23
C SER A 45 -5.19 17.59 7.50
N HIS A 46 -5.18 16.27 7.41
CA HIS A 46 -6.40 15.47 7.54
C HIS A 46 -6.59 14.87 8.95
N LEU A 47 -5.51 14.71 9.72
CA LEU A 47 -5.58 14.28 11.12
C LEU A 47 -5.78 15.48 12.06
N GLN A 48 -6.38 15.20 13.22
CA GLN A 48 -6.53 16.20 14.29
C GLN A 48 -5.21 16.40 15.02
N GLY A 49 -4.97 17.62 15.50
CA GLY A 49 -3.81 17.89 16.37
C GLY A 49 -3.95 17.27 17.77
N VAL A 50 -5.19 17.03 18.23
CA VAL A 50 -5.50 16.42 19.53
C VAL A 50 -6.62 15.38 19.38
N PRO A 51 -6.63 14.28 20.16
CA PRO A 51 -7.70 13.29 20.00
C PRO A 51 -9.07 13.86 20.38
N ALA A 52 -10.01 13.72 19.47
CA ALA A 52 -11.38 14.19 19.61
C ALA A 52 -12.39 13.05 19.36
N THR A 53 -13.63 13.24 19.81
CA THR A 53 -14.69 12.26 19.63
C THR A 53 -15.57 12.63 18.44
N TYR A 54 -15.72 11.71 17.51
CA TYR A 54 -16.62 11.83 16.36
C TYR A 54 -17.71 10.77 16.43
N THR A 55 -18.85 11.02 15.78
CA THR A 55 -19.99 10.08 15.75
C THR A 55 -20.38 9.67 14.33
N ARG A 56 -19.71 10.22 13.31
CA ARG A 56 -20.11 10.10 11.89
C ARG A 56 -18.95 9.72 10.97
N LEU A 57 -17.96 8.97 11.48
CA LEU A 57 -16.97 8.31 10.62
C LEU A 57 -17.67 7.14 9.91
N ALA A 58 -17.74 7.20 8.59
CA ALA A 58 -18.33 6.16 7.74
C ALA A 58 -17.36 4.99 7.50
N ARG A 59 -16.06 5.25 7.34
CA ARG A 59 -15.03 4.24 7.03
C ARG A 59 -14.51 3.57 8.28
N CYS A 60 -14.06 4.37 9.24
CA CYS A 60 -13.47 3.90 10.49
C CYS A 60 -14.48 3.95 11.63
N SER A 61 -15.68 3.40 11.40
CA SER A 61 -16.83 3.52 12.31
C SER A 61 -16.62 2.90 13.70
N ALA A 62 -15.65 1.99 13.85
CA ALA A 62 -15.23 1.46 15.15
C ALA A 62 -14.72 2.55 16.12
N TRP A 63 -14.35 3.72 15.59
CA TRP A 63 -13.92 4.90 16.35
C TRP A 63 -15.06 5.86 16.69
N ASN A 64 -16.29 5.62 16.21
CA ASN A 64 -17.43 6.47 16.57
C ASN A 64 -17.73 6.36 18.08
N GLY A 65 -17.85 7.50 18.73
CA GLY A 65 -18.05 7.60 20.19
C GLY A 65 -16.78 7.38 21.02
N ARG A 66 -15.60 7.25 20.38
CA ARG A 66 -14.30 7.11 21.05
C ARG A 66 -13.41 8.31 20.76
N ARG A 67 -12.46 8.60 21.65
CA ARG A 67 -11.38 9.57 21.36
C ARG A 67 -10.50 8.99 20.25
N SER A 68 -10.32 9.75 19.17
CA SER A 68 -9.55 9.33 18.00
C SER A 68 -8.86 10.53 17.34
N CYS A 69 -7.82 10.25 16.57
CA CYS A 69 -7.09 11.28 15.81
C CYS A 69 -7.68 11.54 14.41
N CYS A 70 -8.59 10.69 13.96
CA CYS A 70 -9.27 10.86 12.68
C CYS A 70 -10.44 11.83 12.80
N ASN A 71 -10.67 12.59 11.73
CA ASN A 71 -11.87 13.38 11.52
C ASN A 71 -12.46 13.01 10.13
N PRO A 72 -13.65 13.53 9.76
CA PRO A 72 -14.27 13.21 8.47
C PRO A 72 -13.41 13.53 7.23
N SER A 73 -12.48 14.49 7.31
CA SER A 73 -11.59 14.82 6.18
C SER A 73 -10.56 13.71 5.89
N MET A 74 -10.24 12.87 6.87
CA MET A 74 -9.32 11.74 6.71
C MET A 74 -9.93 10.57 5.94
N GLU A 75 -11.26 10.51 5.81
CA GLU A 75 -11.94 9.38 5.17
C GLU A 75 -11.65 9.27 3.66
N ALA A 76 -11.40 10.39 2.99
CA ALA A 76 -11.04 10.39 1.57
C ALA A 76 -9.64 9.80 1.33
N PRO A 77 -8.56 10.26 1.99
CA PRO A 77 -7.25 9.60 1.93
C PRO A 77 -7.29 8.11 2.30
N GLN A 78 -8.06 7.76 3.34
CA GLN A 78 -8.23 6.36 3.76
C GLN A 78 -8.88 5.50 2.66
N GLN A 79 -9.92 6.03 2.01
CA GLN A 79 -10.59 5.33 0.91
C GLN A 79 -9.65 5.15 -0.28
N VAL A 80 -8.90 6.19 -0.66
CA VAL A 80 -7.91 6.11 -1.75
C VAL A 80 -6.85 5.05 -1.45
N ALA A 81 -6.32 5.02 -0.23
CA ALA A 81 -5.37 4.00 0.19
C ALA A 81 -5.95 2.59 0.13
N PHE A 82 -7.17 2.42 0.64
CA PHE A 82 -7.89 1.14 0.59
C PHE A 82 -8.09 0.68 -0.86
N ASP A 83 -8.60 1.54 -1.74
CA ASP A 83 -8.84 1.20 -3.14
C ASP A 83 -7.55 0.88 -3.89
N SER A 84 -6.46 1.59 -3.58
CA SER A 84 -5.13 1.30 -4.15
C SER A 84 -4.63 -0.09 -3.77
N TRP A 85 -4.83 -0.51 -2.52
CA TRP A 85 -4.50 -1.88 -2.08
C TRP A 85 -5.38 -2.94 -2.75
N LEU A 86 -6.70 -2.67 -2.88
CA LEU A 86 -7.61 -3.58 -3.57
C LEU A 86 -7.17 -3.76 -5.03
N HIS A 87 -6.92 -2.66 -5.72
CA HIS A 87 -6.46 -2.67 -7.10
C HIS A 87 -5.15 -3.44 -7.25
N HIS A 88 -4.19 -3.25 -6.33
CA HIS A 88 -2.93 -4.00 -6.33
C HIS A 88 -3.17 -5.52 -6.26
N PHE A 89 -4.03 -6.00 -5.35
CA PHE A 89 -4.31 -7.44 -5.26
C PHE A 89 -5.10 -7.97 -6.46
N GLU A 90 -6.04 -7.19 -7.00
CA GLU A 90 -6.80 -7.56 -8.20
C GLU A 90 -5.90 -7.66 -9.43
N LEU A 91 -4.87 -6.82 -9.50
CA LEU A 91 -3.85 -6.88 -10.53
C LEU A 91 -3.06 -8.19 -10.45
N GLU A 92 -2.57 -8.60 -9.29
CA GLU A 92 -1.85 -9.88 -9.13
C GLU A 92 -2.71 -11.07 -9.58
N VAL A 93 -4.01 -11.04 -9.28
CA VAL A 93 -4.97 -12.05 -9.76
C VAL A 93 -5.15 -11.98 -11.28
N THR A 94 -5.16 -10.77 -11.85
CA THR A 94 -5.28 -10.55 -13.29
C THR A 94 -4.03 -11.05 -14.03
N LEU A 95 -2.84 -10.80 -13.50
CA LEU A 95 -1.59 -11.36 -14.02
C LEU A 95 -1.62 -12.89 -14.03
N MET A 96 -2.09 -13.51 -12.94
CA MET A 96 -2.27 -14.97 -12.87
C MET A 96 -3.26 -15.48 -13.93
N LYS A 97 -4.38 -14.79 -14.14
CA LYS A 97 -5.37 -15.13 -15.19
C LYS A 97 -4.79 -14.97 -16.59
N SER A 98 -4.03 -13.91 -16.83
CA SER A 98 -3.37 -13.65 -18.11
C SER A 98 -2.34 -14.73 -18.43
N TYR A 99 -1.52 -15.12 -17.45
CA TYR A 99 -0.58 -16.23 -17.61
C TYR A 99 -1.31 -17.54 -17.93
N PHE A 100 -2.40 -17.85 -17.21
CA PHE A 100 -3.23 -19.02 -17.50
C PHE A 100 -3.81 -18.98 -18.93
N GLY A 101 -4.32 -17.83 -19.37
CA GLY A 101 -4.81 -17.64 -20.74
C GLY A 101 -3.72 -17.89 -21.78
N ALA A 102 -2.49 -17.42 -21.55
CA ALA A 102 -1.35 -17.69 -22.44
C ALA A 102 -1.04 -19.19 -22.53
N LEU A 103 -1.10 -19.93 -21.42
CA LEU A 103 -0.97 -21.39 -21.44
C LEU A 103 -2.11 -22.06 -22.22
N GLN A 104 -3.35 -21.59 -22.07
CA GLN A 104 -4.48 -22.12 -22.84
C GLN A 104 -4.31 -21.89 -24.34
N SER A 105 -3.79 -20.74 -24.76
CA SER A 105 -3.49 -20.47 -26.16
C SER A 105 -2.37 -21.37 -26.68
N LEU A 106 -1.29 -21.55 -25.89
CA LEU A 106 -0.18 -22.45 -26.25
C LEU A 106 -0.62 -23.91 -26.43
N SER A 107 -1.57 -24.40 -25.62
CA SER A 107 -2.08 -25.78 -25.72
C SER A 107 -2.80 -26.06 -27.04
N GLN A 108 -3.28 -25.02 -27.72
CA GLN A 108 -3.97 -25.12 -29.01
C GLN A 108 -3.01 -24.99 -30.20
N GLY A 109 -1.78 -24.51 -29.98
CA GLY A 109 -0.80 -24.22 -31.01
C GLY A 109 0.03 -25.43 -31.48
N ASP A 110 0.73 -25.25 -32.60
CA ASP A 110 1.55 -26.30 -33.21
C ASP A 110 2.74 -26.69 -32.34
N VAL A 111 3.31 -25.75 -31.58
CA VAL A 111 4.43 -26.01 -30.65
C VAL A 111 4.05 -27.10 -29.64
N TYR A 112 2.85 -27.01 -29.06
CA TYR A 112 2.35 -28.05 -28.15
C TYR A 112 2.10 -29.36 -28.89
N ARG A 113 1.43 -29.34 -30.05
CA ARG A 113 1.10 -30.55 -30.84
C ARG A 113 2.32 -31.37 -31.25
N HIS A 114 3.41 -30.70 -31.61
CA HIS A 114 4.65 -31.34 -32.06
C HIS A 114 5.64 -31.63 -30.91
N SER A 115 5.30 -31.26 -29.67
CA SER A 115 6.15 -31.57 -28.52
C SER A 115 6.05 -33.04 -28.10
N GLY A 116 7.11 -33.54 -27.48
CA GLY A 116 7.17 -34.92 -26.99
C GLY A 116 6.06 -35.22 -25.97
N GLU A 117 5.64 -36.48 -25.89
CA GLU A 117 4.56 -36.92 -24.98
C GLU A 117 4.81 -36.53 -23.51
N LEU A 118 6.05 -36.69 -23.03
CA LEU A 118 6.44 -36.31 -21.68
C LEU A 118 6.25 -34.80 -21.44
N GLU A 119 6.66 -33.95 -22.39
CA GLU A 119 6.53 -32.49 -22.27
C GLU A 119 5.06 -32.06 -22.29
N ARG A 120 4.23 -32.64 -23.17
CA ARG A 120 2.78 -32.41 -23.16
C ARG A 120 2.15 -32.77 -21.82
N ALA A 121 2.51 -33.92 -21.26
CA ALA A 121 2.00 -34.35 -19.95
C ALA A 121 2.47 -33.46 -18.79
N LEU A 122 3.66 -32.87 -18.86
CA LEU A 122 4.15 -31.88 -17.89
C LEU A 122 3.38 -30.55 -18.04
N PHE A 123 3.18 -30.11 -19.29
CA PHE A 123 2.44 -28.90 -19.63
C PHE A 123 0.97 -28.98 -19.19
N ASP A 124 0.29 -30.09 -19.48
CA ASP A 124 -1.12 -30.29 -19.09
C ASP A 124 -1.29 -30.27 -17.58
N ARG A 125 -0.32 -30.81 -16.84
CA ARG A 125 -0.27 -30.72 -15.37
C ARG A 125 -0.07 -29.29 -14.88
N ALA A 126 0.75 -28.50 -15.57
CA ALA A 126 0.90 -27.07 -15.29
C ALA A 126 -0.41 -26.33 -15.52
N LEU A 127 -1.04 -26.52 -16.69
CA LEU A 127 -2.31 -25.90 -17.05
C LEU A 127 -3.43 -26.25 -16.05
N ALA A 128 -3.55 -27.53 -15.68
CA ALA A 128 -4.56 -28.00 -14.73
C ALA A 128 -4.36 -27.50 -13.29
N ALA A 129 -3.19 -26.95 -12.95
CA ALA A 129 -2.91 -26.44 -11.62
C ALA A 129 -3.47 -25.03 -11.35
N PHE A 130 -3.84 -24.26 -12.38
CA PHE A 130 -4.31 -22.87 -12.24
C PHE A 130 -5.77 -22.70 -11.81
N PRO A 131 -6.75 -23.49 -12.27
CA PRO A 131 -8.15 -23.29 -11.89
C PRO A 131 -8.40 -23.23 -10.37
N PRO A 132 -7.79 -24.08 -9.53
CA PRO A 132 -7.90 -23.95 -8.07
C PRO A 132 -7.35 -22.64 -7.52
N VAL A 133 -6.25 -22.12 -8.09
CA VAL A 133 -5.66 -20.83 -7.70
C VAL A 133 -6.66 -19.70 -7.91
N LEU A 134 -7.23 -19.64 -9.11
CA LEU A 134 -8.17 -18.59 -9.51
C LEU A 134 -9.48 -18.66 -8.71
N ALA A 135 -9.97 -19.86 -8.39
CA ALA A 135 -11.16 -20.05 -7.58
C ALA A 135 -10.98 -19.56 -6.12
N LEU A 136 -9.77 -19.68 -5.57
CA LEU A 136 -9.46 -19.30 -4.19
C LEU A 136 -9.05 -17.83 -4.02
N ALA A 137 -8.63 -17.18 -5.11
CA ALA A 137 -8.10 -15.81 -5.10
C ALA A 137 -9.05 -14.81 -4.42
N ARG A 138 -10.34 -14.78 -4.81
CA ARG A 138 -11.32 -13.82 -4.27
C ARG A 138 -11.47 -13.90 -2.75
N ARG A 139 -11.44 -15.13 -2.19
CA ARG A 139 -11.54 -15.36 -0.74
C ARG A 139 -10.31 -14.81 -0.02
N CYS A 140 -9.11 -15.01 -0.57
CA CYS A 140 -7.87 -14.49 -0.01
C CYS A 140 -7.81 -12.95 -0.09
N VAL A 141 -8.08 -12.36 -1.26
CA VAL A 141 -8.09 -10.90 -1.43
C VAL A 141 -9.05 -10.22 -0.46
N ARG A 142 -10.27 -10.76 -0.28
CA ARG A 142 -11.20 -10.23 0.73
C ARG A 142 -10.62 -10.25 2.15
N ALA A 143 -9.92 -11.32 2.54
CA ALA A 143 -9.32 -11.43 3.86
C ALA A 143 -8.17 -10.41 4.04
N LEU A 144 -7.34 -10.22 3.00
CA LEU A 144 -6.30 -9.18 3.00
C LEU A 144 -6.90 -7.78 3.15
N MET A 145 -7.99 -7.50 2.43
CA MET A 145 -8.63 -6.18 2.51
C MET A 145 -9.25 -5.88 3.87
N VAL A 146 -9.67 -6.90 4.64
CA VAL A 146 -10.08 -6.71 6.04
C VAL A 146 -8.89 -6.23 6.89
N PHE A 147 -7.71 -6.82 6.71
CA PHE A 147 -6.50 -6.39 7.40
C PHE A 147 -6.07 -4.98 6.96
N VAL A 148 -6.08 -4.70 5.65
CA VAL A 148 -5.78 -3.37 5.10
C VAL A 148 -6.71 -2.31 5.69
N ALA A 149 -8.03 -2.56 5.75
CA ALA A 149 -8.96 -1.62 6.37
C ALA A 149 -8.60 -1.31 7.83
N GLY A 150 -8.23 -2.34 8.60
CA GLY A 150 -7.74 -2.17 9.96
C GLY A 150 -6.51 -1.27 10.03
N MET A 151 -5.51 -1.52 9.17
CA MET A 151 -4.27 -0.73 9.15
C MET A 151 -4.47 0.70 8.63
N VAL A 152 -5.38 0.92 7.68
CA VAL A 152 -5.76 2.26 7.22
C VAL A 152 -6.44 3.06 8.34
N CYS A 153 -7.28 2.41 9.14
CA CYS A 153 -7.92 3.00 10.31
C CYS A 153 -7.01 3.11 11.54
N PHE A 154 -5.79 2.54 11.50
CA PHE A 154 -4.83 2.62 12.60
C PHE A 154 -4.34 4.06 12.85
N GLY A 155 -4.41 4.94 11.84
CA GLY A 155 -4.14 6.37 12.01
C GLY A 155 -5.10 7.08 12.98
N CYS A 156 -6.22 6.44 13.34
CA CYS A 156 -7.18 6.98 14.29
C CYS A 156 -6.84 6.64 15.75
N GLU A 157 -5.90 5.72 16.01
CA GLU A 157 -5.52 5.25 17.36
C GLU A 157 -4.64 6.29 18.08
N PRO A 158 -5.13 6.95 19.15
CA PRO A 158 -4.34 7.93 19.89
C PRO A 158 -3.19 7.31 20.70
N ARG A 159 -3.20 5.99 20.91
CA ARG A 159 -2.14 5.24 21.61
C ARG A 159 -1.28 4.41 20.67
N TRP A 160 -1.04 4.91 19.47
CA TRP A 160 -0.34 4.18 18.41
C TRP A 160 1.07 3.73 18.84
N GLU A 161 1.70 4.47 19.74
CA GLU A 161 3.03 4.21 20.29
C GLU A 161 3.11 2.89 21.06
N ASP A 162 1.99 2.40 21.61
CA ASP A 162 1.91 1.10 22.28
C ASP A 162 2.04 -0.09 21.28
N PHE A 163 1.91 0.18 19.99
CA PHE A 163 1.85 -0.83 18.93
C PHE A 163 2.99 -0.73 17.92
N VAL A 164 4.01 0.10 18.13
CA VAL A 164 5.10 0.26 17.16
C VAL A 164 6.47 0.15 17.81
N TRP A 165 7.43 -0.39 17.05
CA TRP A 165 8.84 -0.31 17.39
C TRP A 165 9.41 0.98 16.80
N ARG A 166 10.16 1.71 17.61
CA ARG A 166 10.83 2.94 17.18
C ARG A 166 12.32 2.85 17.45
N ASP A 167 13.11 3.36 16.53
CA ASP A 167 14.55 3.53 16.73
C ASP A 167 14.86 4.78 17.58
N ALA A 168 16.15 5.06 17.77
CA ALA A 168 16.61 6.19 18.57
C ALA A 168 16.25 7.55 17.95
N ASP A 169 16.11 7.60 16.63
CA ASP A 169 15.70 8.80 15.87
C ASP A 169 14.17 8.99 15.88
N GLY A 170 13.45 7.99 16.39
CA GLY A 170 12.02 7.99 16.56
C GLY A 170 11.23 7.49 15.36
N ALA A 171 11.91 7.01 14.31
CA ALA A 171 11.27 6.42 13.15
C ALA A 171 10.65 5.06 13.49
N VAL A 172 9.49 4.77 12.91
CA VAL A 172 8.81 3.49 13.11
C VAL A 172 9.50 2.43 12.25
N THR A 173 10.16 1.47 12.91
CA THR A 173 10.85 0.37 12.23
C THR A 173 9.97 -0.86 12.04
N ALA A 174 8.91 -0.98 12.86
CA ALA A 174 7.93 -2.04 12.72
C ALA A 174 6.61 -1.73 13.43
N VAL A 175 5.55 -2.45 13.04
CA VAL A 175 4.22 -2.41 13.67
C VAL A 175 3.89 -3.76 14.30
N ASN A 176 3.41 -3.71 15.54
CA ASN A 176 2.99 -4.85 16.33
C ASN A 176 1.57 -5.23 15.95
N ILE A 177 1.47 -6.23 15.09
CA ILE A 177 0.19 -6.74 14.61
C ILE A 177 -0.24 -7.91 15.49
N SER A 178 -1.53 -8.01 15.76
CA SER A 178 -2.04 -9.08 16.62
C SER A 178 -1.85 -10.46 15.97
N ALA A 179 -1.60 -11.48 16.79
CA ALA A 179 -1.46 -12.85 16.31
C ALA A 179 -2.72 -13.31 15.57
N GLU A 180 -3.90 -12.91 16.07
CA GLU A 180 -5.21 -13.19 15.50
C GLU A 180 -5.34 -12.63 14.08
N SER A 181 -4.77 -11.45 13.81
CA SER A 181 -4.77 -10.85 12.47
C SER A 181 -3.97 -11.70 11.49
N CYS A 182 -2.78 -12.16 11.88
CA CYS A 182 -1.97 -13.05 11.05
C CYS A 182 -2.64 -14.42 10.84
N ILE A 183 -3.23 -14.99 11.90
CA ILE A 183 -3.97 -16.26 11.81
C ILE A 183 -5.18 -16.12 10.87
N TYR A 184 -5.93 -15.03 10.99
CA TYR A 184 -7.10 -14.77 10.15
C TYR A 184 -6.73 -14.74 8.66
N VAL A 185 -5.70 -13.97 8.29
CA VAL A 185 -5.25 -13.87 6.90
C VAL A 185 -4.69 -15.21 6.42
N ASP A 186 -3.79 -15.83 7.19
CA ASP A 186 -3.20 -17.12 6.84
C ASP A 186 -4.28 -18.19 6.61
N GLN A 187 -5.27 -18.34 7.49
CA GLN A 187 -6.29 -19.37 7.30
C GLN A 187 -7.14 -19.17 6.04
N ARG A 188 -7.32 -17.92 5.61
CA ARG A 188 -8.10 -17.59 4.40
C ARG A 188 -7.26 -17.59 3.13
N CYS A 189 -5.97 -17.31 3.22
CA CYS A 189 -5.04 -17.22 2.09
C CYS A 189 -4.17 -18.46 1.89
N ARG A 190 -3.96 -19.29 2.90
CA ARG A 190 -3.12 -20.50 2.80
C ARG A 190 -3.58 -21.47 1.70
N PRO A 191 -4.88 -21.78 1.52
CA PRO A 191 -5.30 -22.62 0.41
C PRO A 191 -4.92 -22.03 -0.96
N PHE A 192 -5.05 -20.70 -1.10
CA PHE A 192 -4.65 -19.97 -2.30
C PHE A 192 -3.13 -20.05 -2.51
N GLY A 193 -2.32 -19.72 -1.51
CA GLY A 193 -0.85 -19.77 -1.59
C GLY A 193 -0.33 -21.19 -1.87
N GLN A 194 -0.91 -22.22 -1.25
CA GLN A 194 -0.57 -23.61 -1.55
C GLN A 194 -0.90 -24.00 -2.99
N ALA A 195 -2.05 -23.57 -3.51
CA ALA A 195 -2.42 -23.79 -4.90
C ALA A 195 -1.45 -23.04 -5.84
N ALA A 196 -1.15 -21.77 -5.57
CA ALA A 196 -0.24 -20.95 -6.36
C ALA A 196 1.17 -21.56 -6.41
N ARG A 197 1.72 -21.98 -5.27
CA ARG A 197 3.02 -22.67 -5.19
C ARG A 197 3.02 -24.01 -5.92
N ARG A 198 1.89 -24.74 -5.93
CA ARG A 198 1.76 -25.94 -6.76
C ARG A 198 1.79 -25.59 -8.25
N ALA A 199 1.03 -24.58 -8.68
CA ALA A 199 1.03 -24.12 -10.06
C ALA A 199 2.42 -23.66 -10.51
N ALA A 200 3.10 -22.83 -9.72
CA ALA A 200 4.47 -22.38 -9.98
C ALA A 200 5.45 -23.56 -10.15
N ARG A 201 5.41 -24.55 -9.25
CA ARG A 201 6.25 -25.75 -9.38
C ARG A 201 5.95 -26.53 -10.66
N ARG A 202 4.68 -26.70 -11.03
CA ARG A 202 4.32 -27.38 -12.29
C ARG A 202 4.76 -26.61 -13.53
N VAL A 203 4.72 -25.27 -13.49
CA VAL A 203 5.27 -24.43 -14.56
C VAL A 203 6.77 -24.69 -14.70
N LEU A 204 7.52 -24.74 -13.61
CA LEU A 204 8.97 -24.99 -13.66
C LEU A 204 9.35 -26.36 -14.24
N GLU A 205 8.48 -27.35 -14.09
CA GLU A 205 8.63 -28.71 -14.61
C GLU A 205 8.50 -28.82 -16.14
N SER A 206 7.83 -27.87 -16.81
CA SER A 206 7.56 -27.91 -18.26
C SER A 206 8.30 -26.79 -19.00
N THR A 207 9.05 -27.14 -20.04
CA THR A 207 9.72 -26.13 -20.90
C THR A 207 8.70 -25.27 -21.66
N LEU A 208 7.60 -25.88 -22.12
CA LEU A 208 6.50 -25.17 -22.77
C LEU A 208 5.75 -24.24 -21.81
N ALA A 209 5.55 -24.65 -20.56
CA ALA A 209 4.82 -23.83 -19.60
C ALA A 209 5.61 -22.58 -19.20
N LYS A 210 6.92 -22.55 -19.45
CA LYS A 210 7.80 -21.38 -19.30
C LYS A 210 7.90 -20.50 -20.55
N ALA A 211 7.27 -20.91 -21.66
CA ALA A 211 7.31 -20.17 -22.91
C ALA A 211 6.54 -18.83 -22.92
N PRO A 212 5.45 -18.63 -22.15
CA PRO A 212 4.83 -17.32 -22.05
C PRO A 212 5.84 -16.24 -21.61
N SER A 213 5.81 -15.09 -22.27
CA SER A 213 6.66 -13.93 -21.92
C SER A 213 6.19 -13.22 -20.65
N SER A 214 4.91 -13.36 -20.28
CA SER A 214 4.38 -12.81 -19.05
C SER A 214 5.01 -13.50 -17.84
N ALA A 215 5.47 -12.73 -16.86
CA ALA A 215 6.01 -13.30 -15.64
C ALA A 215 4.89 -13.87 -14.76
N LEU A 216 5.14 -15.03 -14.14
CA LEU A 216 4.28 -15.53 -13.08
C LEU A 216 4.39 -14.59 -11.86
N PRO A 217 3.27 -14.13 -11.27
CA PRO A 217 3.32 -13.26 -10.10
C PRO A 217 3.99 -13.98 -8.92
N ASP A 218 4.79 -13.23 -8.16
CA ASP A 218 5.41 -13.73 -6.93
C ASP A 218 4.39 -13.73 -5.80
N LEU A 219 4.02 -14.92 -5.37
CA LEU A 219 3.04 -15.17 -4.31
C LEU A 219 3.68 -15.86 -3.09
N SER A 220 5.01 -15.74 -2.95
CA SER A 220 5.78 -16.30 -1.82
C SER A 220 5.27 -15.83 -0.47
N MET A 221 4.68 -14.62 -0.38
CA MET A 221 4.08 -14.14 0.87
C MET A 221 2.94 -15.03 1.38
N PHE A 222 2.33 -15.88 0.56
CA PHE A 222 1.27 -16.80 0.97
C PHE A 222 1.74 -18.24 1.19
N GLU A 223 3.06 -18.48 1.18
CA GLU A 223 3.62 -19.83 1.33
C GLU A 223 3.25 -20.47 2.68
N ASP A 224 3.44 -19.70 3.75
CA ASP A 224 3.08 -20.08 5.10
C ASP A 224 2.68 -18.86 5.94
N ARG A 225 2.29 -19.14 7.18
CA ARG A 225 1.82 -18.12 8.12
C ARG A 225 2.90 -17.10 8.47
N ILE A 226 4.16 -17.52 8.56
CA ILE A 226 5.27 -16.66 8.95
C ILE A 226 5.51 -15.65 7.83
N ALA A 227 5.67 -16.14 6.60
CA ALA A 227 5.84 -15.31 5.41
C ALA A 227 4.69 -14.32 5.22
N SER A 228 3.43 -14.77 5.40
CA SER A 228 2.27 -13.88 5.34
C SER A 228 2.30 -12.80 6.40
N CYS A 229 2.64 -13.15 7.64
CA CYS A 229 2.64 -12.21 8.75
C CYS A 229 3.78 -11.18 8.63
N GLU A 230 4.98 -11.61 8.24
CA GLU A 230 6.11 -10.72 7.97
C GLU A 230 5.82 -9.77 6.81
N TRP A 231 5.19 -10.27 5.74
CA TRP A 231 4.76 -9.45 4.63
C TRP A 231 3.68 -8.43 5.04
N LEU A 232 2.66 -8.84 5.78
CA LEU A 232 1.62 -7.92 6.27
C LEU A 232 2.22 -6.80 7.13
N ARG A 233 3.17 -7.15 8.01
CA ARG A 233 3.86 -6.19 8.87
C ARG A 233 4.70 -5.21 8.08
N SER A 234 5.51 -5.70 7.14
CA SER A 234 6.49 -4.89 6.41
C SER A 234 5.91 -4.11 5.23
N ALA A 235 4.96 -4.70 4.50
CA ALA A 235 4.39 -4.11 3.29
C ALA A 235 3.12 -3.30 3.57
N VAL A 236 2.22 -3.80 4.40
CA VAL A 236 0.91 -3.15 4.65
C VAL A 236 0.97 -2.29 5.91
N ALA A 237 1.39 -2.85 7.04
CA ALA A 237 1.27 -2.18 8.33
C ALA A 237 2.22 -0.98 8.47
N LEU A 238 3.44 -1.07 7.93
CA LEU A 238 4.38 0.05 7.87
C LEU A 238 4.01 1.13 6.85
N GLN A 239 3.12 0.84 5.90
CA GLN A 239 2.78 1.75 4.81
C GLN A 239 1.28 1.74 4.50
N PRO A 240 0.41 2.00 5.50
CA PRO A 240 -1.03 1.80 5.37
C PRO A 240 -1.62 2.68 4.26
N LEU A 241 -1.06 3.87 4.05
CA LEU A 241 -1.56 4.85 3.08
C LEU A 241 -0.82 4.89 1.74
N ARG A 242 0.30 4.18 1.62
CA ARG A 242 1.14 4.26 0.41
C ARG A 242 0.59 3.42 -0.76
N GLY A 243 -0.43 2.60 -0.52
CA GLY A 243 -1.18 1.89 -1.55
C GLY A 243 -0.29 1.00 -2.44
N GLY A 244 0.37 -0.02 -1.86
CA GLY A 244 1.36 -0.83 -2.57
C GLY A 244 2.61 -0.03 -2.98
N ALA A 245 3.81 -0.55 -2.75
CA ALA A 245 5.05 0.20 -3.05
C ALA A 245 5.23 0.54 -4.55
N PRO A 246 5.82 1.69 -4.92
CA PRO A 246 6.02 2.11 -6.32
C PRO A 246 6.74 1.10 -7.25
N SER A 247 7.35 0.05 -6.72
CA SER A 247 7.90 -1.05 -7.52
C SER A 247 6.84 -1.83 -8.33
N TRP A 248 5.56 -1.84 -7.93
CA TRP A 248 4.50 -2.42 -8.78
C TRP A 248 4.11 -1.52 -9.94
N ARG A 249 4.17 -0.19 -9.76
CA ARG A 249 3.88 0.78 -10.85
C ARG A 249 4.80 0.58 -12.04
N ARG A 250 6.09 0.33 -11.75
CA ARG A 250 7.09 -0.04 -12.76
C ARG A 250 6.78 -1.38 -13.45
N ARG A 251 6.15 -2.33 -12.76
CA ARG A 251 5.70 -3.60 -13.37
C ARG A 251 4.48 -3.43 -14.27
N LEU A 252 3.56 -2.53 -13.92
CA LEU A 252 2.39 -2.22 -14.76
C LEU A 252 2.76 -1.56 -16.08
N GLU A 253 3.66 -0.58 -16.05
CA GLU A 253 4.17 0.06 -17.27
C GLU A 253 4.76 -0.99 -18.25
N GLN A 254 5.27 -2.11 -17.72
CA GLN A 254 5.78 -3.21 -18.52
C GLN A 254 4.67 -4.05 -19.16
N VAL A 255 3.52 -4.22 -18.50
CA VAL A 255 2.37 -5.00 -19.00
C VAL A 255 1.64 -4.28 -20.12
N ASP A 256 1.41 -2.97 -20.00
CA ASP A 256 0.70 -2.19 -21.03
C ASP A 256 1.52 -1.99 -22.31
N SER A 257 2.85 -2.15 -22.25
CA SER A 257 3.72 -2.12 -23.44
C SER A 257 3.71 -3.42 -24.24
N PHE A 258 3.06 -4.47 -23.75
CA PHE A 258 3.10 -5.79 -24.36
C PHE A 258 1.99 -5.96 -25.41
N ASP A 259 2.37 -5.89 -26.69
CA ASP A 259 1.53 -6.33 -27.82
C ASP A 259 1.86 -7.80 -28.13
N PRO A 260 1.00 -8.78 -27.75
CA PRO A 260 1.23 -10.21 -27.95
C PRO A 260 1.30 -10.63 -29.42
N PHE A 261 1.00 -9.75 -30.36
CA PHE A 261 0.97 -10.04 -31.80
C PHE A 261 2.06 -9.34 -32.60
N ALA A 262 2.81 -8.41 -32.01
CA ALA A 262 3.87 -7.69 -32.72
C ALA A 262 5.10 -8.56 -33.06
N ALA A 263 5.31 -9.70 -32.39
CA ALA A 263 6.50 -10.54 -32.57
C ALA A 263 6.38 -11.62 -33.68
N SER A 264 5.24 -11.73 -34.36
CA SER A 264 4.98 -12.81 -35.34
C SER A 264 5.05 -12.34 -36.80
N GLY A 265 5.56 -11.13 -37.05
CA GLY A 265 5.52 -10.45 -38.35
C GLY A 265 6.88 -10.27 -39.03
N GLU A 266 7.79 -11.26 -39.03
CA GLU A 266 8.97 -11.25 -39.91
C GLU A 266 8.85 -12.32 -41.00
N GLY A 267 7.90 -12.08 -41.91
CA GLY A 267 7.91 -12.64 -43.26
C GLY A 267 8.69 -11.68 -44.16
N GLY A 268 9.76 -12.18 -44.78
CA GLY A 268 10.77 -11.38 -45.48
C GLY A 268 10.25 -10.48 -46.60
N ALA A 269 10.84 -9.28 -46.66
CA ALA A 269 10.92 -8.47 -47.86
C ALA A 269 12.35 -7.90 -47.96
N ALA A 270 12.90 -8.00 -49.18
CA ALA A 270 14.28 -7.72 -49.57
C ALA A 270 14.72 -6.26 -49.33
N PRO A 271 16.04 -5.97 -49.31
CA PRO A 271 16.56 -4.64 -49.02
C PRO A 271 16.47 -3.75 -50.26
N GLU A 272 15.52 -2.80 -50.27
CA GLU A 272 15.49 -1.74 -51.27
C GLU A 272 16.29 -0.53 -50.79
N SER A 273 17.25 -0.12 -51.61
CA SER A 273 18.22 0.95 -51.37
C SER A 273 17.69 2.28 -51.91
N ARG A 274 17.53 3.30 -51.05
CA ARG A 274 17.48 4.78 -51.30
C ARG A 274 16.47 5.41 -50.31
N ALA A 275 16.62 6.62 -49.78
CA ALA A 275 17.49 7.74 -50.08
C ALA A 275 17.77 8.55 -48.80
N THR A 276 18.87 9.29 -48.83
CA THR A 276 19.32 10.28 -47.86
C THR A 276 18.32 11.44 -47.74
N THR A 277 17.80 11.69 -46.54
CA THR A 277 17.02 12.89 -46.17
C THR A 277 17.77 13.64 -45.07
N PRO A 278 17.88 14.99 -45.16
CA PRO A 278 18.76 15.78 -44.30
C PRO A 278 18.20 15.98 -42.88
N ALA A 279 19.14 16.20 -41.95
CA ALA A 279 18.96 16.37 -40.52
C ALA A 279 18.08 17.57 -40.14
N PRO A 280 17.24 17.47 -39.09
CA PRO A 280 16.59 18.61 -38.48
C PRO A 280 17.56 19.35 -37.53
N THR A 281 17.65 20.65 -37.73
CA THR A 281 18.41 21.63 -36.96
C THR A 281 17.96 21.63 -35.50
N THR A 282 18.93 21.44 -34.59
CA THR A 282 18.74 21.50 -33.15
C THR A 282 18.75 22.95 -32.69
N THR A 283 17.58 23.51 -32.35
CA THR A 283 17.47 24.83 -31.75
C THR A 283 17.58 24.69 -30.23
N SER A 284 18.77 24.93 -29.68
CA SER A 284 18.98 25.04 -28.23
C SER A 284 18.34 26.33 -27.71
N ALA A 285 17.15 26.22 -27.13
CA ALA A 285 16.56 27.29 -26.32
C ALA A 285 17.13 27.22 -24.90
N THR A 286 18.04 28.14 -24.58
CA THR A 286 18.49 28.38 -23.20
C THR A 286 17.40 29.15 -22.46
N THR A 287 16.51 28.44 -21.78
CA THR A 287 15.52 29.05 -20.88
C THR A 287 16.22 29.47 -19.59
N THR A 288 16.57 30.75 -19.50
CA THR A 288 17.01 31.36 -18.24
C THR A 288 15.79 31.54 -17.34
N LEU A 289 15.64 30.68 -16.33
CA LEU A 289 14.57 30.78 -15.33
C LEU A 289 14.70 32.11 -14.56
N PRO A 290 13.60 32.88 -14.38
CA PRO A 290 13.63 34.10 -13.60
C PRO A 290 13.94 33.79 -12.12
N ARG A 291 14.88 34.55 -11.57
CA ARG A 291 15.43 34.43 -10.20
C ARG A 291 14.36 34.47 -9.08
N ALA A 292 13.16 34.95 -9.40
CA ALA A 292 12.02 35.03 -8.48
C ALA A 292 11.37 33.66 -8.15
N VAL A 293 11.62 32.60 -8.93
CA VAL A 293 11.09 31.24 -8.63
C VAL A 293 11.98 30.47 -7.64
N VAL A 294 13.23 30.90 -7.44
CA VAL A 294 14.17 30.25 -6.51
C VAL A 294 13.89 30.63 -5.05
N GLU A 295 13.21 31.76 -4.80
CA GLU A 295 12.84 32.21 -3.44
C GLU A 295 11.53 31.60 -2.92
N ALA A 296 10.70 31.02 -3.79
CA ALA A 296 9.50 30.27 -3.40
C ALA A 296 9.77 28.78 -3.07
N THR A 297 11.04 28.35 -3.16
CA THR A 297 11.50 27.01 -2.75
C THR A 297 12.27 27.02 -1.43
N ALA A 298 12.30 28.15 -0.71
CA ALA A 298 12.74 28.15 0.67
C ALA A 298 11.80 27.22 1.45
N ALA A 299 12.32 26.06 1.86
CA ALA A 299 11.59 25.13 2.70
C ALA A 299 11.05 25.94 3.90
N PRO A 300 9.72 26.00 4.11
CA PRO A 300 9.16 26.74 5.22
C PRO A 300 9.86 26.29 6.51
N PRO A 301 10.13 27.21 7.45
CA PRO A 301 10.75 26.85 8.72
C PRO A 301 9.90 25.75 9.36
N ALA A 302 10.42 24.53 9.36
CA ALA A 302 9.73 23.38 9.90
C ALA A 302 9.49 23.67 11.37
N ALA A 303 8.24 23.96 11.74
CA ALA A 303 7.83 23.98 13.14
C ALA A 303 8.34 22.67 13.76
N PRO A 304 9.01 22.72 14.92
CA PRO A 304 9.56 21.53 15.52
C PRO A 304 8.42 20.55 15.74
N LEU A 305 8.41 19.48 14.94
CA LEU A 305 7.49 18.36 15.12
C LEU A 305 7.58 17.92 16.58
N PRO A 306 6.46 17.61 17.25
CA PRO A 306 6.50 17.13 18.61
C PRO A 306 7.41 15.91 18.65
N THR A 307 8.62 16.12 19.18
CA THR A 307 9.61 15.07 19.28
C THR A 307 9.07 14.08 20.27
N ALA A 308 8.85 12.89 19.77
CA ALA A 308 8.51 11.75 20.57
C ALA A 308 9.47 11.59 21.76
N PRO A 309 9.06 10.91 22.84
CA PRO A 309 9.93 10.67 23.97
C PRO A 309 11.27 10.08 23.50
N PRO A 310 12.41 10.60 23.98
CA PRO A 310 13.72 10.15 23.54
C PRO A 310 13.95 8.69 23.92
N GLY A 311 14.53 7.93 22.98
CA GLY A 311 14.91 6.52 23.17
C GLY A 311 14.10 5.54 22.33
N ALA A 312 14.73 4.40 22.00
CA ALA A 312 14.06 3.31 21.30
C ALA A 312 12.94 2.74 22.16
N THR A 313 11.72 2.68 21.61
CA THR A 313 10.56 2.09 22.29
C THR A 313 10.21 0.76 21.66
N ALA A 314 9.93 -0.22 22.52
CA ALA A 314 9.29 -1.47 22.13
C ALA A 314 7.82 -1.42 22.56
N PRO A 315 6.90 -2.02 21.79
CA PRO A 315 5.51 -2.16 22.18
C PRO A 315 5.43 -2.91 23.51
N ARG A 316 4.49 -2.51 24.38
CA ARG A 316 4.33 -3.08 25.74
C ARG A 316 4.11 -4.58 25.75
N LEU A 317 3.61 -5.12 24.65
CA LEU A 317 3.41 -6.54 24.40
C LEU A 317 4.02 -6.87 23.05
N ALA A 318 5.32 -7.19 22.99
CA ALA A 318 5.89 -7.74 21.76
C ALA A 318 5.23 -9.09 21.48
N LEU A 319 4.31 -9.13 20.53
CA LEU A 319 3.66 -10.37 20.14
C LEU A 319 4.60 -11.12 19.20
N ASP A 320 4.81 -12.40 19.49
CA ASP A 320 5.33 -13.34 18.52
C ASP A 320 4.10 -14.00 17.89
N PRO A 321 3.63 -13.52 16.74
CA PRO A 321 2.37 -13.98 16.16
C PRO A 321 2.38 -15.49 15.83
N VAL A 322 3.58 -16.08 15.69
CA VAL A 322 3.75 -17.51 15.43
C VAL A 322 3.59 -18.29 16.74
N GLN A 323 4.30 -17.89 17.79
CA GLN A 323 4.24 -18.57 19.09
C GLN A 323 2.94 -18.31 19.83
N ASP A 324 2.44 -17.07 19.82
CA ASP A 324 1.20 -16.68 20.47
C ASP A 324 -0.01 -17.32 19.78
N GLY A 325 0.04 -17.47 18.45
CA GLY A 325 -0.97 -18.22 17.72
C GLY A 325 -1.01 -19.72 18.06
N LEU A 326 0.11 -20.31 18.47
CA LEU A 326 0.13 -21.69 18.97
C LEU A 326 -0.43 -21.77 20.40
N ARG A 327 -0.20 -20.75 21.23
CA ARG A 327 -0.63 -20.70 22.64
C ARG A 327 -2.12 -20.39 22.82
N THR A 328 -2.66 -19.49 22.00
CA THR A 328 -4.05 -19.00 22.14
C THR A 328 -5.10 -20.08 21.84
N GLY A 329 -4.72 -21.21 21.25
CA GLY A 329 -5.66 -22.28 20.88
C GLY A 329 -6.73 -21.80 19.88
N PHE A 330 -6.53 -20.64 19.24
CA PHE A 330 -7.53 -20.00 18.40
C PHE A 330 -7.80 -20.87 17.16
N ARG A 331 -8.96 -21.53 17.16
CA ARG A 331 -9.47 -22.28 16.02
C ARG A 331 -10.68 -21.53 15.50
N PHE A 332 -10.64 -21.10 14.23
CA PHE A 332 -11.87 -20.65 13.59
C PHE A 332 -12.80 -21.86 13.44
N PRO A 333 -14.12 -21.65 13.58
CA PRO A 333 -15.08 -22.67 13.22
C PRO A 333 -14.84 -23.09 11.76
N PRO A 334 -15.01 -24.38 11.41
CA PRO A 334 -14.89 -24.84 10.04
C PRO A 334 -15.79 -23.96 9.16
N SER A 335 -15.18 -23.30 8.17
CA SER A 335 -15.94 -22.43 7.27
C SER A 335 -16.88 -23.28 6.43
N GLU A 336 -18.19 -23.11 6.64
CA GLU A 336 -19.24 -23.53 5.71
C GLU A 336 -19.04 -22.92 4.31
#